data_AF-A0A7I8XMY8-F1
#
_entry.id   AF-A0A7I8XMY8-F1
#
_cell.length_a   1.000
_cell.length_b   1.000
_cell.length_c   1.000
_cell.angle_alpha   90.00
_cell.angle_beta   90.00
_cell.angle_gamma   90.00
#
_symmetry.space_group_name_H-M   'P 1'
#
loop_
_entity.id
_entity.type
_entity.pdbx_description
1 polymer ?
#
loop_
_entity_poly.entity_id
_entity_poly.type
_entity_poly.pdbx_seq_one_letter_code
_entity_poly.pdbx_strand_id
1 'polypeptide(L)'
;MIFNSKVASALAEDGHNVTLMEVFYDEPPGSFNYKSNNFNLWKVNFDWPNRTAPISTSRTANDYLPIFIFDLLKPLFYFSIFFESADIHSRLADACKCFVEKEGLIKEIKENNYDVLVGEQLTLCGFGIAEAAGIKTKIWMSRQV
;
A
#
# COMPACT_ATOMS: atom_id res chain seq x y z
N MET A 1 0.53 8.20 -0.60
CA MET A 1 0.88 8.89 -1.86
C MET A 1 1.30 10.35 -1.64
N ILE A 2 0.56 11.40 -2.05
CA ILE A 2 1.06 12.81 -1.94
C ILE A 2 1.45 13.20 -0.52
N PHE A 3 0.72 12.71 0.49
CA PHE A 3 1.02 13.03 1.88
C PHE A 3 2.27 12.28 2.37
N ASN A 4 2.32 10.95 2.21
CA ASN A 4 3.49 10.13 2.58
C ASN A 4 4.76 10.62 1.87
N SER A 5 4.66 11.02 0.60
CA SER A 5 5.80 11.55 -0.16
C SER A 5 6.26 12.91 0.35
N LYS A 6 5.36 13.79 0.81
CA LYS A 6 5.74 15.06 1.46
C LYS A 6 6.49 14.82 2.76
N VAL A 7 6.03 13.87 3.58
CA VAL A 7 6.71 13.51 4.84
C VAL A 7 8.07 12.88 4.56
N ALA A 8 8.15 11.95 3.61
CA ALA A 8 9.43 11.38 3.19
C ALA A 8 10.40 12.44 2.65
N SER A 9 9.89 13.44 1.91
CA SER A 9 10.70 14.57 1.43
C SER A 9 11.24 15.41 2.57
N ALA A 10 10.39 15.80 3.53
CA ALA A 10 10.79 16.61 4.67
C ALA A 10 11.87 15.92 5.52
N LEU A 11 11.74 14.61 5.73
CA LEU A 11 12.74 13.81 6.46
C LEU A 11 14.05 13.71 5.68
N ALA A 12 13.99 13.52 4.36
CA ALA A 12 15.19 13.49 3.52
C ALA A 12 15.90 14.85 3.47
N GLU A 13 15.14 15.95 3.44
CA GLU A 13 15.65 17.33 3.51
C GLU A 13 16.36 17.60 4.86
N ASP A 14 15.94 16.95 5.94
CA ASP A 14 16.57 17.01 7.26
C ASP A 14 17.80 16.08 7.40
N GLY A 15 18.15 15.34 6.33
CA GLY A 15 19.35 14.51 6.26
C GLY A 15 19.15 13.02 6.56
N HIS A 16 17.90 12.55 6.68
CA HIS A 16 17.61 11.13 6.82
C HIS A 16 17.71 10.37 5.49
N ASN A 17 18.11 9.11 5.55
CA ASN A 17 18.11 8.21 4.39
C ASN A 17 16.79 7.44 4.34
N VAL A 18 15.79 8.09 3.75
CA VAL A 18 14.40 7.63 3.79
C VAL A 18 14.07 6.74 2.60
N THR A 19 13.33 5.66 2.86
CA THR A 19 12.62 4.91 1.82
C THR A 19 11.10 5.01 1.98
N LEU A 20 10.40 5.16 0.86
CA LEU A 20 8.93 5.12 0.78
C LEU A 20 8.53 3.80 0.13
N MET A 21 7.88 2.92 0.89
CA MET A 21 7.44 1.62 0.40
C MET A 21 5.92 1.58 0.33
N GLU A 22 5.40 1.67 -0.89
CA GLU A 22 3.98 1.53 -1.18
C GLU A 22 3.82 0.38 -2.19
N VAL A 23 2.96 -0.59 -1.87
CA VAL A 23 2.63 -1.68 -2.80
C VAL A 23 1.29 -1.38 -3.44
N PHE A 24 1.29 -1.22 -4.76
CA PHE A 24 0.08 -0.89 -5.52
C PHE A 24 -0.58 -2.16 -6.04
N TYR A 25 -1.57 -2.64 -5.31
CA TYR A 25 -2.32 -3.84 -5.69
C TYR A 25 -3.34 -3.56 -6.82
N ASP A 26 -3.85 -2.33 -6.90
CA ASP A 26 -4.87 -1.95 -7.90
C ASP A 26 -4.30 -1.32 -9.18
N GLU A 27 -3.00 -1.02 -9.23
CA GLU A 27 -2.36 -0.33 -10.37
C GLU A 27 -1.48 -1.27 -11.20
N PRO A 28 -1.66 -1.38 -12.53
CA PRO A 28 -0.86 -2.28 -13.38
C PRO A 28 0.65 -2.18 -13.10
N PRO A 29 1.43 -3.28 -13.20
CA PRO A 29 2.84 -3.24 -12.81
C PRO A 29 3.57 -2.19 -13.67
N GLY A 30 4.29 -1.28 -13.02
CA GLY A 30 5.01 -0.21 -13.70
C GLY A 30 4.15 0.95 -14.25
N SER A 31 2.83 0.98 -14.01
CA SER A 31 1.99 2.13 -14.38
C SER A 31 2.30 3.38 -13.53
N PHE A 32 2.90 3.19 -12.35
CA PHE A 32 3.10 4.27 -11.39
C PHE A 32 4.30 5.18 -11.73
N ASN A 33 3.98 6.35 -12.29
CA ASN A 33 4.95 7.35 -12.74
C ASN A 33 5.06 8.57 -11.82
N TYR A 34 5.27 8.36 -10.52
CA TYR A 34 5.64 9.46 -9.61
C TYR A 34 7.14 9.74 -9.64
N LYS A 35 7.53 11.02 -9.66
CA LYS A 35 8.92 11.44 -9.47
C LYS A 35 9.00 12.26 -8.18
N SER A 36 9.94 11.92 -7.32
CA SER A 36 10.37 12.79 -6.23
C SER A 36 11.63 13.52 -6.65
N ASN A 37 11.75 14.79 -6.29
CA ASN A 37 12.97 15.56 -6.51
C ASN A 37 13.93 15.50 -5.31
N ASN A 38 13.42 15.17 -4.11
CA ASN A 38 14.12 15.42 -2.85
C ASN A 38 14.41 14.14 -2.04
N PHE A 39 13.97 12.97 -2.51
CA PHE A 39 14.30 11.68 -1.91
C PHE A 39 14.36 10.58 -2.96
N ASN A 40 15.11 9.52 -2.66
CA ASN A 40 15.16 8.33 -3.49
C ASN A 40 13.83 7.58 -3.41
N LEU A 41 13.00 7.72 -4.45
CA LEU A 41 11.86 6.82 -4.60
C LEU A 41 12.37 5.51 -5.19
N TRP A 42 12.57 4.51 -4.33
CA TRP A 42 12.83 3.16 -4.77
C TRP A 42 11.56 2.53 -5.33
N LYS A 43 11.53 2.36 -6.65
CA LYS A 43 10.40 1.76 -7.35
C LYS A 43 10.71 0.31 -7.65
N VAL A 44 9.99 -0.59 -6.99
CA VAL A 44 10.02 -2.00 -7.35
C VAL A 44 8.79 -2.30 -8.20
N ASN A 45 9.03 -2.58 -9.49
CA ASN A 45 7.99 -3.19 -10.31
C ASN A 45 7.77 -4.61 -9.80
N PHE A 46 6.54 -4.87 -9.41
CA PHE A 46 6.11 -6.12 -8.81
C PHE A 46 4.81 -6.57 -9.47
N ASP A 47 4.81 -7.82 -9.90
CA ASP A 47 3.65 -8.51 -10.41
C ASP A 47 3.52 -9.84 -9.65
N TRP A 48 2.31 -10.40 -9.58
CA TRP A 48 2.07 -11.65 -8.86
C TRP A 48 1.03 -12.53 -9.57
N PRO A 49 1.09 -13.87 -9.40
CA PRO A 49 0.29 -14.80 -10.20
C PRO A 49 -1.23 -14.62 -10.09
N ASN A 50 -1.73 -14.20 -8.91
CA ASN A 50 -3.16 -14.03 -8.63
C ASN A 50 -3.61 -12.57 -8.76
N ARG A 51 -2.93 -11.78 -9.59
CA ARG A 51 -3.31 -10.40 -9.84
C ARG A 51 -4.62 -10.34 -10.60
N THR A 52 -5.65 -9.80 -9.96
CA THR A 52 -6.90 -9.40 -10.62
C THR A 52 -6.94 -7.87 -10.79
N ALA A 53 -7.63 -7.42 -11.84
CA ALA A 53 -7.79 -6.02 -12.25
C ALA A 53 -8.35 -5.14 -11.09
N PRO A 54 -8.29 -3.79 -11.17
CA PRO A 54 -8.47 -2.94 -10.00
C PRO A 54 -9.78 -3.25 -9.29
N ILE A 55 -9.74 -3.22 -7.96
CA ILE A 55 -10.93 -3.10 -7.13
C ILE A 55 -11.59 -1.78 -7.58
N SER A 56 -12.50 -1.86 -8.55
CA SER A 56 -13.42 -0.77 -8.80
C SER A 56 -14.24 -0.71 -7.53
N THR A 57 -13.83 0.14 -6.58
CA THR A 57 -14.73 0.52 -5.50
C THR A 57 -15.97 1.04 -6.22
N SER A 58 -17.03 0.26 -6.18
CA SER A 58 -18.35 0.60 -6.67
C SER A 58 -18.89 1.70 -5.75
N ARG A 59 -18.26 2.88 -5.79
CA ARG A 59 -18.75 4.11 -5.17
C ARG A 59 -20.04 4.62 -5.83
N THR A 60 -20.64 3.89 -6.76
CA THR A 60 -21.63 4.45 -7.68
C THR A 60 -23.07 3.99 -7.47
N ALA A 61 -23.38 3.24 -6.42
CA ALA A 61 -24.79 2.92 -6.09
C ALA A 61 -25.30 3.50 -4.76
N ASN A 62 -24.41 3.71 -3.77
CA ASN A 62 -24.82 4.09 -2.42
C ASN A 62 -25.15 5.57 -2.23
N ASP A 63 -24.63 6.44 -3.09
CA ASP A 63 -24.89 7.89 -2.99
C ASP A 63 -26.31 8.28 -3.45
N TYR A 64 -27.08 7.36 -4.04
CA TYR A 64 -28.41 7.61 -4.63
C TYR A 64 -29.57 6.77 -4.05
N LEU A 65 -29.29 5.84 -3.12
CA LEU A 65 -30.36 5.01 -2.54
C LEU A 65 -31.04 5.74 -1.35
N PRO A 66 -32.39 5.85 -1.33
CA PRO A 66 -33.11 6.38 -0.19
C PRO A 66 -32.76 5.60 1.09
N ILE A 67 -32.57 6.30 2.20
CA ILE A 67 -32.15 5.76 3.52
C ILE A 67 -32.99 4.53 3.94
N PHE A 68 -34.29 4.54 3.63
CA PHE A 68 -35.20 3.43 3.95
C PHE A 68 -34.90 2.13 3.16
N ILE A 69 -34.48 2.23 1.90
CA ILE A 69 -34.07 1.07 1.09
C ILE A 69 -32.71 0.57 1.57
N PHE A 70 -31.83 1.49 1.96
CA PHE A 70 -30.54 1.14 2.57
C PHE A 70 -30.74 0.33 3.86
N ASP A 71 -31.66 0.76 4.74
CA ASP A 71 -31.97 0.03 5.99
C ASP A 71 -32.51 -1.39 5.77
N LEU A 72 -33.31 -1.60 4.73
CA LEU A 72 -33.83 -2.93 4.38
C LEU A 72 -32.75 -3.86 3.82
N LEU A 73 -31.81 -3.31 3.04
CA LEU A 73 -30.74 -4.07 2.38
C LEU A 73 -29.44 -4.12 3.20
N LYS A 74 -29.36 -3.41 4.33
CA LYS A 74 -28.19 -3.38 5.23
C LYS A 74 -27.60 -4.77 5.50
N PRO A 75 -28.37 -5.82 5.85
CA PRO A 75 -27.80 -7.13 6.13
C PRO A 75 -27.10 -7.74 4.91
N LEU A 76 -27.71 -7.62 3.72
CA LEU A 76 -27.14 -8.10 2.46
C LEU A 76 -25.91 -7.29 2.06
N PHE A 77 -25.93 -5.98 2.30
CA PHE A 77 -24.83 -5.08 2.02
C PHE A 77 -23.63 -5.30 2.96
N TYR A 78 -23.88 -5.48 4.27
CA TYR A 78 -22.83 -5.86 5.22
C TYR A 78 -22.26 -7.23 4.90
N PHE A 79 -23.11 -8.18 4.48
CA PHE A 79 -22.67 -9.48 4.02
C PHE A 79 -21.79 -9.37 2.78
N SER A 80 -22.20 -8.63 1.74
CA SER A 80 -21.39 -8.43 0.54
C SER A 80 -20.07 -7.71 0.82
N ILE A 81 -20.09 -6.65 1.65
CA ILE A 81 -18.86 -5.98 2.12
C ILE A 81 -17.97 -6.97 2.85
N PHE A 82 -18.52 -7.84 3.70
CA PHE A 82 -17.74 -8.81 4.44
C PHE A 82 -17.01 -9.77 3.48
N PHE A 83 -17.70 -10.33 2.48
CA PHE A 83 -17.07 -11.21 1.48
C PHE A 83 -16.06 -10.48 0.59
N GLU A 84 -16.39 -9.29 0.11
CA GLU A 84 -15.46 -8.44 -0.65
C GLU A 84 -14.23 -8.10 0.18
N SER A 85 -14.42 -7.76 1.47
CA SER A 85 -13.31 -7.48 2.37
C SER A 85 -12.42 -8.70 2.56
N ALA A 86 -12.98 -9.91 2.70
CA ALA A 86 -12.20 -11.13 2.84
C ALA A 86 -11.35 -11.43 1.58
N ASP A 87 -11.93 -11.26 0.39
CA ASP A 87 -11.21 -11.40 -0.89
C ASP A 87 -10.07 -10.38 -1.00
N ILE A 88 -10.34 -9.10 -0.68
CA ILE A 88 -9.34 -8.04 -0.68
C ILE A 88 -8.18 -8.40 0.26
N HIS A 89 -8.46 -8.77 1.51
CA HIS A 89 -7.41 -9.13 2.46
C HIS A 89 -6.59 -10.35 1.99
N SER A 90 -7.23 -11.36 1.39
CA SER A 90 -6.54 -12.52 0.84
C SER A 90 -5.59 -12.11 -0.29
N ARG A 91 -6.03 -11.23 -1.20
CA ARG A 91 -5.20 -10.72 -2.31
C ARG A 91 -4.03 -9.88 -1.81
N LEU A 92 -4.26 -9.04 -0.81
CA LEU A 92 -3.20 -8.25 -0.15
C LEU A 92 -2.16 -9.17 0.50
N ALA A 93 -2.61 -10.26 1.15
CA ALA A 93 -1.73 -11.25 1.76
C ALA A 93 -0.91 -12.03 0.72
N ASP A 94 -1.53 -12.47 -0.38
CA ASP A 94 -0.82 -13.15 -1.48
C ASP A 94 0.24 -12.25 -2.11
N ALA A 95 -0.13 -11.00 -2.44
CA ALA A 95 0.80 -10.04 -3.01
C ALA A 95 1.93 -9.70 -2.01
N CYS A 96 1.61 -9.55 -0.72
CA CYS A 96 2.60 -9.39 0.35
C CYS A 96 3.60 -10.56 0.36
N LYS A 97 3.10 -11.79 0.37
CA LYS A 97 3.93 -13.00 0.39
C LYS A 97 4.88 -13.03 -0.81
N CYS A 98 4.35 -12.88 -2.02
CA CYS A 98 5.15 -12.87 -3.23
C CYS A 98 6.17 -11.71 -3.26
N PHE A 99 5.84 -10.56 -2.67
CA PHE A 99 6.77 -9.44 -2.58
C PHE A 99 7.91 -9.72 -1.58
N VAL A 100 7.60 -10.21 -0.39
CA VAL A 100 8.61 -10.58 0.63
C VAL A 100 9.52 -11.72 0.14
N GLU A 101 8.97 -12.67 -0.61
CA GLU A 101 9.71 -13.79 -1.19
C GLU A 101 10.52 -13.41 -2.44
N LYS A 102 10.44 -12.16 -2.92
CA LYS A 102 11.24 -11.70 -4.06
C LYS A 102 12.73 -11.80 -3.70
N GLU A 103 13.42 -12.66 -4.44
CA GLU A 103 14.84 -12.92 -4.23
C GLU A 103 15.64 -11.61 -4.28
N GLY A 104 16.55 -11.44 -3.31
CA GLY A 104 17.41 -10.27 -3.22
C GLY A 104 16.78 -9.01 -2.63
N LEU A 105 15.45 -8.93 -2.47
CA LEU A 105 14.77 -7.72 -2.00
C LEU A 105 15.30 -7.23 -0.65
N ILE A 106 15.32 -8.10 0.36
CA ILE A 106 15.82 -7.74 1.70
C ILE A 106 17.30 -7.34 1.66
N LYS A 107 18.09 -8.02 0.83
CA LYS A 107 19.52 -7.71 0.68
C LYS A 107 19.72 -6.33 0.06
N GLU A 108 18.97 -6.00 -0.99
CA GLU A 108 19.01 -4.69 -1.65
C GLU A 108 18.63 -3.57 -0.66
N ILE A 109 17.58 -3.76 0.14
CA ILE A 109 17.18 -2.76 1.15
C ILE A 109 18.27 -2.56 2.19
N LYS A 110 18.91 -3.64 2.66
CA LYS A 110 20.03 -3.57 3.60
C LYS A 110 21.22 -2.79 3.01
N GLU A 111 21.56 -3.05 1.75
CA GLU A 111 22.67 -2.38 1.06
C GLU A 111 22.45 -0.88 0.89
N ASN A 112 21.19 -0.43 0.82
CA ASN A 112 20.85 0.99 0.75
C ASN A 112 20.94 1.72 2.10
N ASN A 113 21.07 1.02 3.23
CA ASN A 113 21.23 1.60 4.58
C ASN A 113 20.16 2.65 4.96
N TYR A 114 18.90 2.37 4.63
CA TYR A 114 17.79 3.26 5.02
C TYR A 114 17.63 3.29 6.54
N ASP A 115 17.46 4.48 7.12
CA ASP A 115 17.22 4.66 8.56
C ASP A 115 15.73 4.87 8.89
N VAL A 116 14.94 5.31 7.90
CA VAL A 116 13.50 5.52 8.02
C VAL A 116 12.73 4.85 6.87
N LEU A 117 11.69 4.10 7.22
CA LEU A 117 10.64 3.66 6.31
C LEU A 117 9.39 4.52 6.51
N VAL A 118 8.82 5.03 5.41
CA VAL A 118 7.45 5.56 5.37
C VAL A 118 6.57 4.58 4.59
N GLY A 119 5.41 4.20 5.14
CA GLY A 119 4.50 3.23 4.51
C GLY A 119 3.02 3.54 4.73
N GLU A 120 2.17 3.01 3.84
CA GLU A 120 0.71 3.25 3.79
C GLU A 120 -0.10 2.24 4.63
N GLN A 121 -1.33 2.60 5.03
CA GLN A 121 -2.18 1.77 5.92
C GLN A 121 -2.57 0.42 5.36
N LEU A 122 -2.81 0.35 4.06
CA LEU A 122 -3.35 -0.84 3.41
C LEU A 122 -2.25 -1.85 3.05
N THR A 123 -0.98 -1.49 3.25
CA THR A 123 0.19 -2.26 2.82
C THR A 123 1.08 -2.59 4.02
N LEU A 124 0.68 -3.56 4.86
CA LEU A 124 1.46 -3.93 6.06
C LEU A 124 2.80 -4.63 5.74
N CYS A 125 2.94 -5.19 4.54
CA CYS A 125 4.11 -5.95 4.13
C CYS A 125 5.43 -5.14 4.22
N GLY A 126 5.36 -3.84 3.92
CA GLY A 126 6.54 -2.97 3.95
C GLY A 126 7.15 -2.84 5.35
N PHE A 127 6.33 -2.92 6.40
CA PHE A 127 6.81 -2.90 7.79
C PHE A 127 7.54 -4.18 8.17
N GLY A 128 7.05 -5.33 7.73
CA GLY A 128 7.73 -6.61 7.94
C GLY A 128 9.07 -6.67 7.19
N ILE A 129 9.11 -6.14 5.97
CA ILE A 129 10.32 -5.99 5.19
C ILE A 129 11.32 -5.06 5.87
N ALA A 130 10.86 -3.90 6.35
CA ALA A 130 11.68 -2.95 7.08
C ALA A 130 12.30 -3.55 8.35
N GLU A 131 11.51 -4.34 9.09
CA GLU A 131 12.00 -5.09 10.25
C GLU A 131 13.09 -6.10 9.84
N ALA A 132 12.82 -6.93 8.83
CA ALA A 132 13.79 -7.92 8.35
C ALA A 132 15.07 -7.28 7.77
N ALA A 133 14.96 -6.07 7.24
CA ALA A 133 16.06 -5.25 6.76
C ALA A 133 16.82 -4.50 7.86
N GLY A 134 16.30 -4.45 9.09
CA GLY A 134 16.94 -3.75 10.22
C GLY A 134 16.71 -2.24 10.25
N ILE A 135 15.71 -1.74 9.52
CA ILE A 135 15.31 -0.32 9.57
C ILE A 135 14.62 -0.06 10.90
N LYS A 136 15.17 0.85 11.71
CA LYS A 136 14.69 1.10 13.07
C LYS A 136 13.42 1.93 13.11
N THR A 137 13.38 3.00 12.32
CA THR A 137 12.27 3.95 12.33
C THR A 137 11.28 3.60 11.23
N LYS A 138 10.02 3.37 11.60
CA LYS A 138 8.95 3.02 10.67
C LYS A 138 7.76 3.89 10.95
N ILE A 139 7.39 4.70 9.98
CA ILE A 139 6.34 5.69 10.09
C ILE A 139 5.13 5.17 9.33
N TRP A 140 4.06 4.93 10.08
CA TRP A 140 2.83 4.40 9.54
C TRP A 140 1.78 5.50 9.41
N MET A 141 1.36 5.76 8.17
CA MET A 141 0.49 6.89 7.86
C MET A 141 -0.60 6.49 6.87
N SER A 142 -1.75 7.09 7.07
CA SER A 142 -2.92 6.97 6.20
C SER A 142 -3.36 8.37 5.79
N ARG A 143 -3.75 8.53 4.53
CA ARG A 143 -4.46 9.76 4.14
C ARG A 143 -5.87 9.71 4.71
N GLN A 144 -6.22 10.67 5.58
CA GLN A 144 -7.63 11.02 5.78
C GLN A 144 -8.16 11.61 4.47
N VAL A 145 -9.11 10.92 3.86
CA VAL A 145 -9.79 11.33 2.62
C VAL A 145 -10.81 12.39 2.95
#